data_AF-A0ABD1QVL0-F1
#
_entry.id   AF-A0ABD1QVL0-F1
#
_cell.length_a   1.000
_cell.length_b   1.000
_cell.length_c   1.000
_cell.angle_alpha   90.00
_cell.angle_beta   90.00
_cell.angle_gamma   90.00
#
_symmetry.space_group_name_H-M   'P 1'
#
loop_
_entity.id
_entity.type
_entity.pdbx_description
1 polymer ?
#
loop_
_entity_poly.entity_id
_entity_poly.type
_entity_poly.pdbx_seq_one_letter_code
_entity_poly.pdbx_strand_id
1 'polypeptide(L)'
;MEIPANFRMPLMEKYNGRGNPSDHINIYKTKLQGQSPAVKCWNFHTILTSDAKGADIAQLNDIQQKEGKIVKSYFKRFSNVINKIETVTDEKALEALVNGLYMSTPF
;
A
#
# COMPACT_ATOMS: atom_id res chain seq x y z
N MET A 1 -16.36 -15.40 16.93
CA MET A 1 -16.94 -14.09 17.33
C MET A 1 -17.57 -13.50 16.09
N GLU A 2 -18.86 -13.19 16.15
CA GLU A 2 -19.60 -12.62 15.02
C GLU A 2 -19.81 -11.12 15.20
N ILE A 3 -19.64 -10.36 14.12
CA ILE A 3 -19.91 -8.93 14.09
C ILE A 3 -21.44 -8.75 13.96
N PRO A 4 -22.09 -7.90 14.77
CA PRO A 4 -23.53 -7.69 14.69
C PRO A 4 -23.98 -7.24 13.29
N ALA A 5 -25.08 -7.82 12.78
CA ALA A 5 -25.59 -7.56 11.43
C ALA A 5 -25.97 -6.08 11.17
N ASN A 6 -26.20 -5.29 12.23
CA ASN A 6 -26.56 -3.88 12.16
C ASN A 6 -25.42 -2.93 12.60
N PHE A 7 -24.19 -3.43 12.74
CA PHE A 7 -23.05 -2.59 13.10
C PHE A 7 -22.82 -1.53 12.00
N ARG A 8 -22.96 -0.26 12.37
CA ARG A 8 -22.62 0.88 11.50
C ARG A 8 -21.32 1.49 11.98
N MET A 9 -20.34 1.56 11.09
CA MET A 9 -19.07 2.19 11.40
C MET A 9 -19.28 3.71 11.58
N PRO A 10 -18.73 4.33 12.63
CA PRO A 10 -18.65 5.77 12.71
C PRO A 10 -17.80 6.33 11.54
N LEU A 11 -18.08 7.54 11.10
CA LEU A 11 -17.27 8.19 10.06
C LEU A 11 -15.86 8.47 10.59
N MET A 12 -14.88 7.80 9.98
CA MET A 12 -13.46 7.94 10.32
C MET A 12 -12.78 8.88 9.34
N GLU A 13 -12.00 9.81 9.87
CA GLU A 13 -11.14 10.65 9.05
C GLU A 13 -9.98 9.79 8.54
N LYS A 14 -9.60 9.96 7.27
CA LYS A 14 -8.57 9.14 6.64
C LYS A 14 -7.19 9.71 6.96
N TYR A 15 -6.26 8.86 7.34
CA TYR A 15 -4.87 9.23 7.56
C TYR A 15 -4.04 9.05 6.30
N ASN A 16 -3.22 10.05 5.96
CA ASN A 16 -2.31 10.01 4.81
C ASN A 16 -0.84 9.85 5.18
N GLY A 17 -0.54 9.50 6.43
CA GLY A 17 0.83 9.35 6.89
C GLY A 17 1.47 10.67 7.30
N ARG A 18 0.76 11.80 7.19
CA ARG A 18 1.25 13.13 7.57
C ARG A 18 0.59 13.62 8.85
N GLY A 19 1.33 14.37 9.65
CA GLY A 19 0.90 14.83 10.98
C GLY A 19 1.44 13.93 12.10
N ASN A 20 0.91 14.07 13.30
CA ASN A 20 1.33 13.29 14.46
C ASN A 20 0.63 11.91 14.48
N PRO A 21 1.36 10.79 14.32
CA PRO A 21 0.76 9.45 14.32
C PRO A 21 0.08 9.11 15.65
N SER A 22 0.61 9.62 16.77
CA SER A 22 0.05 9.37 18.10
C SER A 22 -1.34 9.99 18.24
N ASP A 23 -1.53 11.21 17.73
CA ASP A 23 -2.83 11.88 17.76
C ASP A 23 -3.85 11.11 16.94
N HIS A 24 -3.47 10.66 15.74
CA HIS A 24 -4.33 9.84 14.90
C HIS A 24 -4.72 8.51 15.58
N ILE A 25 -3.75 7.80 16.18
CA ILE A 25 -4.00 6.55 16.91
C ILE A 25 -4.93 6.79 18.11
N ASN A 26 -4.77 7.91 18.81
CA ASN A 26 -5.62 8.26 19.95
C ASN A 26 -7.05 8.56 19.48
N ILE A 27 -7.23 9.35 18.41
CA ILE A 27 -8.54 9.60 17.79
C ILE A 27 -9.20 8.27 17.36
N TYR A 28 -8.42 7.38 16.74
CA TYR A 28 -8.90 6.05 16.34
C TYR A 28 -9.41 5.23 17.52
N LYS A 29 -8.60 5.14 18.59
CA LYS A 29 -8.94 4.40 19.80
C LYS A 29 -10.17 4.96 20.48
N THR A 30 -10.29 6.30 20.57
CA THR A 30 -11.45 6.98 21.16
C THR A 30 -12.72 6.73 20.34
N LYS A 31 -12.67 6.86 19.01
CA LYS A 31 -13.84 6.62 18.14
C LYS A 31 -14.32 5.16 18.17
N LEU A 32 -13.42 4.21 18.41
CA LEU A 32 -13.75 2.77 18.55
C LEU A 32 -13.75 2.29 20.00
N GLN A 33 -13.95 3.19 20.97
CA GLN A 33 -14.08 2.81 22.36
C GLN A 33 -15.25 1.82 22.54
N GLY A 34 -15.07 0.80 23.38
CA GLY A 34 -16.05 -0.27 23.59
C GLY A 34 -16.09 -1.36 22.51
N GLN A 35 -15.38 -1.18 21.38
CA GLN A 35 -15.26 -2.23 20.36
C GLN A 35 -14.22 -3.28 20.72
N SER A 36 -14.45 -4.52 20.26
CA SER A 36 -13.54 -5.64 20.46
C SER A 36 -12.20 -5.41 19.73
N PRO A 37 -11.10 -6.01 20.20
CA PRO A 37 -9.81 -5.97 19.49
C PRO A 37 -9.92 -6.46 18.05
N ALA A 38 -10.71 -7.51 17.78
CA ALA A 38 -10.92 -8.03 16.44
C ALA A 38 -11.54 -7.00 15.48
N VAL A 39 -12.57 -6.27 15.94
CA VAL A 39 -13.20 -5.19 15.16
C VAL A 39 -12.22 -4.03 14.94
N LYS A 40 -11.41 -3.69 15.93
CA LYS A 40 -10.37 -2.66 15.81
C LYS A 40 -9.25 -3.07 14.85
N CYS A 41 -8.83 -4.33 14.81
CA CYS A 41 -7.82 -4.78 13.86
C CYS A 41 -8.37 -4.81 12.44
N TRP A 42 -9.57 -5.36 12.26
CA TRP A 42 -10.22 -5.44 10.96
C TRP A 42 -10.42 -4.06 10.31
N ASN A 43 -10.81 -3.05 11.09
CA ASN A 43 -11.08 -1.72 10.55
C ASN A 43 -9.84 -0.85 10.34
N PHE A 44 -8.68 -1.19 10.91
CA PHE A 44 -7.52 -0.31 10.90
C PHE A 44 -7.02 0.02 9.48
N HIS A 45 -7.10 -0.93 8.53
CA HIS A 45 -6.70 -0.65 7.15
C HIS A 45 -7.68 0.30 6.42
N THR A 46 -8.92 0.44 6.93
CA THR A 46 -9.95 1.28 6.30
C THR A 46 -9.73 2.75 6.60
N ILE A 47 -9.08 3.10 7.71
CA ILE A 47 -8.81 4.48 8.10
C ILE A 47 -7.53 5.05 7.46
N LEU A 48 -6.73 4.20 6.80
CA LEU A 48 -5.52 4.62 6.09
C LEU A 48 -5.87 4.92 4.61
N THR A 49 -5.31 6.01 4.08
CA THR A 49 -5.24 6.25 2.63
C THR A 49 -4.14 5.38 2.00
N SER A 50 -4.07 5.35 0.67
CA SER A 50 -2.97 4.71 -0.06
C SER A 50 -1.59 5.19 0.39
N ASP A 51 -1.46 6.47 0.66
CA ASP A 51 -0.18 7.10 0.98
C ASP A 51 0.31 6.67 2.37
N ALA A 52 -0.62 6.48 3.32
CA ALA A 52 -0.33 5.98 4.67
C ALA A 52 -0.09 4.47 4.73
N LYS A 53 -0.55 3.71 3.73
CA LYS A 53 -0.35 2.26 3.67
C LYS A 53 1.07 1.89 3.21
N GLY A 54 1.82 2.87 2.70
CA GLY A 54 3.05 2.65 1.95
C GLY A 54 2.74 2.08 0.57
N ALA A 55 3.62 2.33 -0.39
CA ALA A 55 3.65 1.49 -1.58
C ALA A 55 4.15 0.10 -1.17
N ASP A 56 3.42 -0.94 -1.56
CA ASP A 56 3.81 -2.32 -1.32
C ASP A 56 4.76 -2.75 -2.45
N ILE A 57 5.78 -3.54 -2.11
CA ILE A 57 6.68 -4.14 -3.09
C ILE A 57 5.93 -4.98 -4.12
N ALA A 58 4.78 -5.56 -3.74
CA ALA A 58 3.89 -6.25 -4.66
C ALA A 58 3.46 -5.38 -5.86
N GLN A 59 3.37 -4.05 -5.68
CA GLN A 59 3.01 -3.11 -6.75
C GLN A 59 4.09 -2.99 -7.83
N LEU A 60 5.35 -3.34 -7.54
CA LEU A 60 6.40 -3.38 -8.56
C LEU A 60 6.18 -4.52 -9.54
N ASN A 61 5.61 -5.64 -9.09
CA ASN A 61 5.37 -6.83 -9.93
C ASN A 61 4.32 -6.58 -11.02
N ASP A 62 3.38 -5.66 -10.77
CA ASP A 62 2.35 -5.25 -11.72
C ASP A 62 2.89 -4.32 -12.82
N ILE A 63 4.13 -3.83 -12.67
CA ILE A 63 4.76 -2.94 -13.64
C ILE A 63 5.48 -3.80 -14.67
N GLN A 64 4.85 -3.92 -15.83
CA GLN A 64 5.40 -4.65 -16.97
C GLN A 64 5.66 -3.70 -18.14
N GLN A 65 6.81 -3.84 -18.79
CA GLN A 65 7.05 -3.26 -20.11
C GLN A 65 6.14 -3.99 -21.10
N LYS A 66 5.38 -3.22 -21.89
CA LYS A 66 4.56 -3.79 -22.97
C LYS A 66 5.43 -3.97 -24.22
N GLU A 67 5.14 -5.00 -25.01
CA GLU A 67 5.77 -5.21 -26.32
C GLU A 67 5.71 -3.93 -27.17
N GLY A 68 6.82 -3.61 -27.83
CA GLY A 68 6.96 -2.40 -28.66
C GLY A 68 7.00 -1.07 -27.90
N LYS A 69 6.89 -1.05 -26.56
CA LYS A 69 7.10 0.17 -25.76
C LYS A 69 8.56 0.34 -25.36
N ILE A 70 9.04 1.58 -25.42
CA ILE A 70 10.41 1.93 -25.04
C ILE A 70 10.67 1.70 -23.55
N VAL A 71 11.86 1.19 -23.23
CA VAL A 71 12.30 0.86 -21.87
C VAL A 71 12.27 2.09 -20.95
N LYS A 72 12.58 3.30 -21.46
CA LYS A 72 12.52 4.55 -20.68
C LYS A 72 11.13 4.81 -20.07
N SER A 73 10.06 4.43 -20.77
CA SER A 73 8.68 4.58 -20.27
C SER A 73 8.36 3.59 -19.16
N TYR A 74 8.95 2.39 -19.20
CA TYR A 74 8.91 1.41 -18.12
C TYR A 74 9.66 1.92 -16.89
N PHE A 75 10.92 2.32 -17.04
CA PHE A 75 11.73 2.88 -15.95
C PHE A 75 11.02 4.04 -15.24
N LYS A 76 10.42 4.97 -15.99
CA LYS A 76 9.66 6.08 -15.39
C LYS A 76 8.52 5.59 -14.49
N ARG A 77 7.78 4.56 -14.91
CA ARG A 77 6.69 3.98 -14.10
C ARG A 77 7.23 3.22 -12.89
N PHE A 78 8.28 2.41 -13.09
CA PHE A 78 8.94 1.67 -12.03
C PHE A 78 9.51 2.61 -10.94
N SER A 79 10.28 3.62 -11.34
CA SER A 79 10.84 4.65 -10.45
C SER A 79 9.77 5.38 -9.66
N ASN A 80 8.62 5.69 -10.27
CA ASN A 80 7.52 6.36 -9.56
C ASN A 80 6.92 5.53 -8.43
N VAL A 81 6.98 4.19 -8.53
CA VAL A 81 6.44 3.29 -7.51
C VAL A 81 7.51 3.00 -6.46
N ILE A 82 8.73 2.61 -6.86
CA ILE A 82 9.80 2.25 -5.92
C ILE A 82 10.20 3.43 -5.01
N ASN A 83 10.16 4.67 -5.51
CA ASN A 83 10.46 5.85 -4.70
C ASN A 83 9.41 6.14 -3.60
N LYS A 84 8.28 5.42 -3.60
CA LYS A 84 7.23 5.52 -2.58
C LYS A 84 7.27 4.35 -1.58
N ILE A 85 8.16 3.38 -1.79
CA ILE A 85 8.33 2.24 -0.91
C ILE A 85 9.36 2.63 0.15
N GLU A 86 8.95 2.63 1.42
CA GLU A 86 9.79 3.05 2.55
C GLU A 86 10.98 2.10 2.77
N THR A 87 10.78 0.81 2.56
CA THR A 87 11.82 -0.22 2.71
C THR A 87 11.75 -1.23 1.58
N VAL A 88 12.79 -1.28 0.75
CA VAL A 88 13.02 -2.33 -0.25
C VAL A 88 14.50 -2.68 -0.27
N THR A 89 14.84 -3.96 -0.33
CA THR A 89 16.24 -4.38 -0.48
C THR A 89 16.65 -4.26 -1.93
N ASP A 90 17.93 -3.97 -2.18
CA ASP A 90 18.48 -3.90 -3.54
C ASP A 90 18.21 -5.18 -4.34
N GLU A 91 18.29 -6.34 -3.68
CA GLU A 91 17.99 -7.65 -4.27
C GLU A 91 16.55 -7.73 -4.80
N LYS A 92 15.56 -7.37 -3.98
CA LYS A 92 14.14 -7.43 -4.40
C LYS A 92 13.80 -6.33 -5.41
N ALA A 93 14.44 -5.17 -5.31
CA ALA A 93 14.30 -4.10 -6.28
C ALA A 93 14.82 -4.53 -7.66
N LEU A 94 15.99 -5.19 -7.68
CA LEU A 94 16.60 -5.71 -8.91
C LEU A 94 15.76 -6.83 -9.52
N GLU A 95 15.29 -7.78 -8.71
CA GLU A 95 14.42 -8.87 -9.16
C GLU A 95 13.14 -8.32 -9.81
N ALA A 96 12.43 -7.42 -9.14
CA ALA A 96 11.23 -6.80 -9.67
C ALA A 96 11.51 -6.00 -10.95
N LEU A 97 12.65 -5.30 -11.01
CA LEU A 97 13.05 -4.52 -12.17
C LEU A 97 13.28 -5.41 -13.40
N VAL A 98 13.98 -6.53 -13.23
CA VAL A 98 14.31 -7.48 -14.31
C VAL A 98 13.04 -8.22 -14.76
N ASN A 99 12.22 -8.70 -13.82
CA ASN A 99 10.98 -9.41 -14.11
C ASN A 99 9.94 -8.55 -14.83
N GLY A 100 10.00 -7.22 -14.68
CA GLY A 100 9.12 -6.29 -15.38
C GLY A 100 9.56 -5.90 -16.79
N LEU A 101 10.78 -6.27 -17.22
CA LEU A 101 11.27 -5.95 -18.56
C LEU A 101 10.75 -6.94 -19.59
N TYR A 102 10.30 -6.40 -20.72
CA TYR A 102 10.00 -7.20 -21.90
C TYR A 102 11.32 -7.47 -22.59
N MET A 103 11.97 -8.54 -22.17
CA MET A 103 13.08 -9.13 -22.90
C MET A 103 12.44 -9.86 -24.09
N SER A 104 12.58 -9.30 -25.29
CA SER A 104 12.37 -10.09 -26.50
C SER A 104 13.42 -11.19 -26.48
N THR A 105 13.10 -12.35 -25.93
CA THR A 105 13.95 -13.54 -26.05
C THR A 105 13.79 -14.06 -27.48
N PRO A 106 14.87 -13.98 -28.26
CA PRO A 106 15.43 -15.20 -28.78
C PRO A 106 16.78 -15.43 -28.12
N PHE A 107 17.11 -16.72 -28.01
CA PHE A 107 18.28 -17.34 -27.40
C PHE A 107 18.14 -17.67 -25.91
#